data_AF-A0A7I8VWP7-F1
#
_entry.id   AF-A0A7I8VWP7-F1
#
_cell.length_a   1.000
_cell.length_b   1.000
_cell.length_c   1.000
_cell.angle_alpha   90.00
_cell.angle_beta   90.00
_cell.angle_gamma   90.00
#
_symmetry.space_group_name_H-M   'P 1'
#
loop_
_entity.id
_entity.type
_entity.pdbx_description
1 polymer ?
#
loop_
_entity_poly.entity_id
_entity_poly.type
_entity_poly.pdbx_seq_one_letter_code
_entity_poly.pdbx_strand_id
1 'polypeptide(L)'
;MKLIHKDVDKGAQGSIVLYPEESEDMWHAYNLLSVGDILKSMTIRKVQSESATGTTSSSKIRTTLSIQIESIDFDTIACALRVKGRNVEENKHVKMGAYHTLDLEKNKKFTLFKTEWDSVSLDRVETACDPAQSADVAAVIMQEGVGHVCLVTPSMTLVRSKVDYHIPRKRKGVGNQYSKAMQKFYDQMIQAMERHLNFEVLKCVLLASPGFVKDDFYRYLMNQAVKVESLKIFLDNKSKFTFAKSTSGFKHSLRGVLEDPNVQQLLSDTKAISEVKALDDFYEMLQNDPGRAFYGIKHVEAAAAVQAVELLLVSDALFRATDIKVRKRYVRLVDDVKESGGEVRVFSSLHVSGEQLLQLSGIAALLRFPMPEPEEGWSSDEEENLGAVGGVEAANGEFSENGAHSQYMDSYSDEDGDLDADEECADESR
;
A
#
# COMPACT_ATOMS: atom_id res chain seq x y z
N MET A 1 -14.67 -1.21 10.62
CA MET A 1 -15.52 -2.33 10.13
C MET A 1 -16.52 -2.75 11.19
N LYS A 2 -17.75 -3.11 10.83
CA LYS A 2 -18.74 -3.63 11.79
C LYS A 2 -18.96 -5.13 11.64
N LEU A 3 -18.76 -5.86 12.73
CA LEU A 3 -19.11 -7.27 12.84
C LEU A 3 -20.62 -7.41 13.07
N ILE A 4 -21.33 -8.03 12.13
CA ILE A 4 -22.79 -8.27 12.25
C ILE A 4 -23.06 -9.60 12.95
N HIS A 5 -22.33 -10.64 12.55
CA HIS A 5 -22.55 -11.99 13.04
C HIS A 5 -21.24 -12.78 12.98
N LYS A 6 -20.96 -13.55 14.03
CA LYS A 6 -19.79 -14.44 14.15
C LYS A 6 -20.31 -15.81 14.56
N ASP A 7 -20.17 -16.78 13.67
CA ASP A 7 -20.54 -18.17 13.90
C ASP A 7 -19.30 -19.03 13.61
N VAL A 8 -18.51 -19.29 14.64
CA VAL A 8 -17.26 -20.05 14.54
C VAL A 8 -17.32 -21.20 15.52
N ASP A 9 -17.32 -22.42 14.99
CA ASP A 9 -17.35 -23.65 15.76
C ASP A 9 -16.00 -23.93 16.44
N LYS A 10 -16.01 -24.80 17.45
CA LYS A 10 -14.80 -25.25 18.16
C LYS A 10 -13.74 -25.89 17.26
N GLY A 11 -14.14 -26.36 16.06
CA GLY A 11 -13.23 -26.88 15.05
C GLY A 11 -12.65 -25.83 14.10
N ALA A 12 -12.72 -24.54 14.46
CA ALA A 12 -12.29 -23.39 13.65
C ALA A 12 -13.00 -23.24 12.29
N GLN A 13 -14.05 -24.02 12.00
CA GLN A 13 -14.93 -23.85 10.86
C GLN A 13 -16.00 -22.82 11.18
N GLY A 14 -16.38 -21.99 10.23
CA GLY A 14 -17.43 -21.01 10.50
C GLY A 14 -17.65 -19.95 9.44
N SER A 15 -18.63 -19.10 9.73
CA SER A 15 -18.99 -17.95 8.93
C SER A 15 -18.94 -16.65 9.73
N ILE A 16 -18.44 -15.59 9.09
CA ILE A 16 -18.44 -14.25 9.67
C ILE A 16 -19.12 -13.30 8.68
N VAL A 17 -20.06 -12.51 9.18
CA VAL A 17 -20.76 -11.47 8.43
C VAL A 17 -20.19 -10.12 8.81
N LEU A 18 -19.57 -9.46 7.84
CA LEU A 18 -18.87 -8.18 8.01
C LEU A 18 -19.55 -7.09 7.20
N TYR A 19 -19.50 -5.86 7.73
CA TYR A 19 -19.96 -4.65 7.08
C TYR A 19 -18.81 -3.63 7.02
N PRO A 20 -18.17 -3.46 5.85
CA PRO A 20 -17.13 -2.46 5.67
C PRO A 20 -17.75 -1.07 5.58
N GLU A 21 -17.33 -0.14 6.44
CA GLU A 21 -17.80 1.25 6.49
C GLU A 21 -16.75 2.17 5.87
N GLU A 22 -15.46 1.91 6.16
CA GLU A 22 -14.33 2.75 5.76
C GLU A 22 -13.53 2.16 4.58
N SER A 23 -12.61 2.95 4.03
CA SER A 23 -11.67 2.46 3.00
C SER A 23 -10.70 1.42 3.54
N GLU A 24 -10.27 1.58 4.79
CA GLU A 24 -9.32 0.68 5.45
C GLU A 24 -9.94 -0.70 5.71
N ASP A 25 -11.24 -0.77 5.94
CA ASP A 25 -11.99 -2.02 6.06
C ASP A 25 -11.84 -2.90 4.82
N MET A 26 -11.71 -2.30 3.64
CA MET A 26 -11.51 -3.04 2.40
C MET A 26 -10.12 -3.68 2.33
N TRP A 27 -9.11 -3.03 2.94
CA TRP A 27 -7.78 -3.61 3.12
C TRP A 27 -7.81 -4.79 4.10
N HIS A 28 -8.51 -4.64 5.23
CA HIS A 28 -8.72 -5.75 6.16
C HIS A 28 -9.47 -6.90 5.50
N ALA A 29 -10.51 -6.63 4.71
CA ALA A 29 -11.24 -7.64 3.97
C ALA A 29 -10.35 -8.38 2.96
N TYR A 30 -9.55 -7.65 2.17
CA TYR A 30 -8.58 -8.24 1.24
C TYR A 30 -7.66 -9.25 1.95
N ASN A 31 -7.17 -8.83 3.11
CA ASN A 31 -6.28 -9.59 3.97
C ASN A 31 -6.92 -10.77 4.71
N LEU A 32 -8.26 -10.80 4.79
CA LEU A 32 -9.01 -11.90 5.37
C LEU A 32 -9.38 -12.95 4.32
N LEU A 33 -9.63 -12.56 3.07
CA LEU A 33 -10.00 -13.49 2.01
C LEU A 33 -8.83 -14.40 1.63
N SER A 34 -9.12 -15.64 1.27
CA SER A 34 -8.10 -16.60 0.82
C SER A 34 -8.65 -17.47 -0.30
N VAL A 35 -7.78 -17.92 -1.19
CA VAL A 35 -8.18 -18.80 -2.32
C VAL A 35 -8.71 -20.10 -1.75
N GLY A 36 -9.87 -20.55 -2.26
CA GLY A 36 -10.58 -21.73 -1.78
C GLY A 36 -11.69 -21.45 -0.76
N ASP A 37 -11.67 -20.29 -0.09
CA ASP A 37 -12.75 -19.85 0.81
C ASP A 37 -14.04 -19.57 0.03
N ILE A 38 -15.19 -19.55 0.71
CA ILE A 38 -16.48 -19.23 0.10
C ILE A 38 -16.90 -17.82 0.52
N LEU A 39 -17.19 -16.97 -0.46
CA LEU A 39 -17.65 -15.61 -0.26
C LEU A 39 -19.10 -15.47 -0.77
N LYS A 40 -19.97 -14.97 0.10
CA LYS A 40 -21.36 -14.65 -0.24
C LYS A 40 -21.57 -13.16 -0.19
N SER A 41 -21.94 -12.58 -1.33
CA SER A 41 -22.23 -11.16 -1.44
C SER A 41 -23.30 -10.89 -2.49
N MET A 42 -23.84 -9.67 -2.45
CA MET A 42 -24.89 -9.22 -3.34
C MET A 42 -24.28 -8.56 -4.58
N THR A 43 -24.63 -9.06 -5.75
CA THR A 43 -24.15 -8.58 -7.05
C THR A 43 -25.31 -8.20 -7.96
N ILE A 44 -25.00 -7.44 -9.01
CA ILE A 44 -25.92 -7.17 -10.11
C ILE A 44 -25.46 -7.98 -11.31
N ARG A 45 -26.38 -8.71 -11.95
CA ARG A 45 -26.09 -9.51 -13.14
C ARG A 45 -27.05 -9.13 -14.26
N LYS A 46 -26.51 -9.00 -15.48
CA LYS A 46 -27.33 -8.90 -16.69
C LYS A 46 -27.79 -10.31 -17.07
N VAL A 47 -29.09 -10.54 -17.03
CA VAL A 47 -29.71 -11.80 -17.44
C VAL A 47 -30.37 -11.57 -18.80
N GLN A 48 -30.02 -12.40 -19.77
CA GLN A 48 -30.71 -12.45 -21.06
C GLN A 48 -31.83 -13.48 -20.95
N SER A 49 -33.05 -13.05 -21.19
CA SER A 49 -34.24 -13.91 -21.29
C SER A 49 -34.72 -13.93 -22.73
N GLU A 50 -34.83 -15.14 -23.27
CA GLU A 50 -35.43 -15.36 -24.59
C GLU A 50 -36.91 -15.67 -24.41
N SER A 51 -37.75 -14.88 -25.08
CA SER A 51 -39.20 -15.05 -25.06
C SER A 51 -39.60 -16.19 -26.01
N ALA A 52 -40.77 -16.81 -25.82
CA ALA A 52 -41.27 -17.86 -26.72
C ALA A 52 -41.41 -17.39 -28.19
N THR A 53 -41.45 -16.08 -28.43
CA THR A 53 -41.46 -15.41 -29.75
C THR A 53 -40.06 -15.14 -30.33
N GLY A 54 -38.97 -15.64 -29.71
CA GLY A 54 -37.58 -15.46 -30.18
C GLY A 54 -36.98 -14.08 -29.90
N THR A 55 -37.68 -13.22 -29.17
CA THR A 55 -37.19 -11.88 -28.82
C THR A 55 -36.31 -11.95 -27.56
N THR A 56 -35.04 -11.59 -27.71
CA THR A 56 -34.09 -11.52 -26.59
C THR A 56 -34.23 -10.20 -25.84
N SER A 57 -34.62 -10.26 -24.57
CA SER A 57 -34.64 -9.10 -23.67
C SER A 57 -33.53 -9.23 -22.64
N SER A 58 -32.88 -8.12 -22.28
CA SER A 58 -31.85 -8.11 -21.24
C SER A 58 -32.29 -7.27 -20.05
N SER A 59 -32.31 -7.86 -18.86
CA SER A 59 -32.63 -7.18 -17.61
C SER A 59 -31.46 -7.27 -16.63
N LYS A 60 -31.26 -6.22 -15.82
CA LYS A 60 -30.26 -6.23 -14.73
C LYS A 60 -30.98 -6.66 -13.45
N ILE A 61 -30.57 -7.78 -12.87
CA ILE A 61 -31.18 -8.37 -11.68
C ILE A 61 -30.16 -8.35 -10.54
N ARG A 62 -30.59 -7.88 -9.36
CA ARG A 62 -29.80 -7.93 -8.13
C ARG A 62 -29.99 -9.29 -7.48
N THR A 63 -28.91 -10.02 -7.27
CA THR A 63 -28.91 -11.40 -6.78
C THR A 63 -27.78 -11.60 -5.78
N THR A 64 -27.99 -12.43 -4.76
CA THR A 64 -26.92 -12.84 -3.85
C THR A 64 -26.28 -14.10 -4.40
N LEU A 65 -24.96 -14.09 -4.60
CA LEU A 65 -24.19 -15.24 -5.08
C LEU A 65 -23.19 -15.67 -4.01
N SER A 66 -22.97 -16.97 -3.93
CA SER A 66 -21.98 -17.62 -3.06
C SER A 66 -20.93 -18.24 -3.97
N ILE A 67 -19.75 -17.63 -4.03
CA ILE A 67 -18.66 -18.07 -4.90
C ILE A 67 -17.52 -18.69 -4.09
N GLN A 68 -16.90 -19.73 -4.62
CA GLN A 68 -15.60 -20.19 -4.16
C GLN A 68 -14.52 -19.34 -4.80
N ILE A 69 -13.66 -18.74 -3.98
CA ILE A 69 -12.65 -17.76 -4.40
C ILE A 69 -11.54 -18.46 -5.19
N GLU A 70 -11.25 -17.97 -6.39
CA GLU A 70 -10.11 -18.40 -7.20
C GLU A 70 -9.03 -17.30 -7.30
N SER A 71 -9.43 -16.04 -7.44
CA SER A 71 -8.51 -14.91 -7.46
C SER A 71 -9.09 -13.69 -6.74
N ILE A 72 -8.21 -12.87 -6.18
CA ILE A 72 -8.55 -11.69 -5.39
C ILE A 72 -7.67 -10.54 -5.88
N ASP A 73 -8.29 -9.48 -6.38
CA ASP A 73 -7.63 -8.27 -6.85
C ASP A 73 -8.04 -7.09 -5.98
N PHE A 74 -7.07 -6.34 -5.46
CA PHE A 74 -7.31 -5.15 -4.65
C PHE A 74 -6.75 -3.91 -5.34
N ASP A 75 -7.62 -2.92 -5.55
CA ASP A 75 -7.23 -1.60 -6.03
C ASP A 75 -6.97 -0.68 -4.83
N THR A 76 -5.71 -0.30 -4.64
CA THR A 76 -5.27 0.56 -3.55
C THR A 76 -5.79 2.00 -3.66
N ILE A 77 -6.07 2.49 -4.87
CA ILE A 77 -6.50 3.87 -5.11
C ILE A 77 -8.01 3.98 -4.91
N ALA A 78 -8.77 3.07 -5.54
CA ALA A 78 -10.22 3.02 -5.41
C ALA A 78 -10.68 2.41 -4.07
N CYS A 79 -9.76 1.74 -3.34
CA CYS A 79 -10.06 0.91 -2.18
C CYS A 79 -11.20 -0.08 -2.48
N ALA A 80 -11.13 -0.71 -3.64
CA ALA A 80 -12.16 -1.63 -4.16
C ALA A 80 -11.56 -3.02 -4.31
N LEU A 81 -12.36 -4.04 -3.99
CA LEU A 81 -11.91 -5.42 -3.92
C LEU A 81 -12.73 -6.27 -4.88
N ARG A 82 -12.06 -6.86 -5.87
CA ARG A 82 -12.68 -7.74 -6.87
C ARG A 82 -12.32 -9.17 -6.57
N VAL A 83 -13.33 -10.01 -6.44
CA VAL A 83 -13.16 -11.41 -6.08
C VAL A 83 -13.74 -12.27 -7.18
N LYS A 84 -12.89 -13.00 -7.89
CA LYS A 84 -13.31 -13.92 -8.95
C LYS A 84 -13.46 -15.32 -8.38
N GLY A 85 -14.52 -15.99 -8.79
CA GLY A 85 -14.77 -17.35 -8.32
C GLY A 85 -15.86 -18.08 -9.10
N ARG A 86 -16.12 -19.31 -8.67
CA ARG A 86 -17.19 -20.17 -9.21
C ARG A 86 -18.36 -20.24 -8.26
N ASN A 87 -19.58 -20.17 -8.79
CA ASN A 87 -20.78 -20.27 -7.98
C ASN A 87 -20.96 -21.68 -7.37
N VAL A 88 -21.12 -21.77 -6.05
CA VAL A 88 -21.22 -23.04 -5.29
C VAL A 88 -22.67 -23.36 -4.89
N GLU A 89 -23.53 -22.35 -4.80
CA GLU A 89 -24.95 -22.52 -4.46
C GLU A 89 -25.84 -22.36 -5.70
N GLU A 90 -26.89 -23.18 -5.82
CA GLU A 90 -27.84 -23.03 -6.92
C GLU A 90 -28.54 -21.68 -6.85
N ASN A 91 -28.62 -21.00 -7.99
CA ASN A 91 -29.31 -19.71 -8.08
C ASN A 91 -30.24 -19.66 -9.29
N LYS A 92 -31.37 -18.99 -9.14
CA LYS A 92 -32.39 -18.82 -10.20
C LYS A 92 -31.83 -18.23 -11.50
N HIS A 93 -30.75 -17.45 -11.40
CA HIS A 93 -30.17 -16.73 -12.53
C HIS A 93 -28.75 -17.16 -12.88
N VAL A 94 -28.14 -18.07 -12.12
CA VAL A 94 -26.74 -18.47 -12.28
C VAL A 94 -26.62 -19.98 -12.09
N LYS A 95 -26.10 -20.65 -13.12
CA LYS A 95 -25.83 -22.10 -13.06
C LYS A 95 -24.75 -22.39 -12.00
N MET A 96 -24.87 -23.54 -11.35
CA MET A 96 -23.81 -24.10 -10.51
C MET A 96 -22.49 -24.19 -11.29
N GLY A 97 -21.38 -23.81 -10.65
CA GLY A 97 -20.05 -23.81 -11.26
C GLY A 97 -19.76 -22.68 -12.24
N ALA A 98 -20.73 -21.81 -12.55
CA ALA A 98 -20.50 -20.69 -13.45
C ALA A 98 -19.57 -19.64 -12.79
N TYR A 99 -18.67 -19.09 -13.60
CA TYR A 99 -17.78 -18.01 -13.20
C TYR A 99 -18.52 -16.71 -12.96
N HIS A 100 -18.14 -16.01 -11.89
CA HIS A 100 -18.62 -14.67 -11.57
C HIS A 100 -17.55 -13.89 -10.81
N THR A 101 -17.54 -12.57 -11.01
CA THR A 101 -16.68 -11.64 -10.25
C THR A 101 -17.56 -10.81 -9.32
N LEU A 102 -17.29 -10.88 -8.01
CA LEU A 102 -17.95 -10.08 -7.00
C LEU A 102 -17.10 -8.83 -6.72
N ASP A 103 -17.69 -7.67 -6.97
CA ASP A 103 -17.12 -6.39 -6.55
C ASP A 103 -17.62 -6.07 -5.14
N LEU A 104 -16.73 -6.16 -4.16
CA LEU A 104 -16.98 -5.73 -2.79
C LEU A 104 -16.81 -4.22 -2.72
N GLU A 105 -17.85 -3.55 -2.22
CA GLU A 105 -17.90 -2.10 -2.05
C GLU A 105 -18.13 -1.76 -0.59
N LYS A 106 -17.75 -0.53 -0.21
CA LYS A 106 -18.10 0.05 1.08
C LYS A 106 -19.61 0.05 1.29
N ASN A 107 -20.04 -0.04 2.54
CA ASN A 107 -21.44 -0.04 2.97
C ASN A 107 -22.28 -1.21 2.45
N LYS A 108 -21.65 -2.30 2.00
CA LYS A 108 -22.34 -3.55 1.63
C LYS A 108 -21.83 -4.70 2.48
N LYS A 109 -22.75 -5.38 3.18
CA LYS A 109 -22.40 -6.59 3.94
C LYS A 109 -21.98 -7.73 3.01
N PHE A 110 -21.00 -8.49 3.45
CA PHE A 110 -20.61 -9.76 2.85
C PHE A 110 -20.47 -10.82 3.94
N THR A 111 -20.60 -12.08 3.56
CA THR A 111 -20.40 -13.22 4.44
C THR A 111 -19.23 -14.03 3.94
N LEU A 112 -18.24 -14.21 4.80
CA LEU A 112 -17.06 -15.02 4.54
C LEU A 112 -17.19 -16.34 5.28
N PHE A 113 -17.07 -17.44 4.55
CA PHE A 113 -17.03 -18.79 5.08
C PHE A 113 -15.61 -19.33 4.91
N LYS A 114 -15.02 -19.78 6.00
CA LYS A 114 -13.69 -20.39 6.01
C LYS A 114 -13.75 -21.79 6.55
N THR A 115 -12.89 -22.64 6.00
CA THR A 115 -12.65 -23.98 6.53
C THR A 115 -11.86 -23.94 7.83
N GLU A 116 -11.01 -22.93 8.02
CA GLU A 116 -10.20 -22.76 9.23
C GLU A 116 -10.03 -21.26 9.52
N TRP A 117 -10.47 -20.82 10.69
CA TRP A 117 -10.27 -19.48 11.21
C TRP A 117 -9.03 -19.46 12.09
N ASP A 118 -7.92 -18.99 11.51
CA ASP A 118 -6.65 -18.80 12.23
C ASP A 118 -6.77 -17.70 13.30
N SER A 119 -5.95 -17.79 14.37
CA SER A 119 -5.83 -16.76 15.42
C SER A 119 -5.57 -15.36 14.81
N VAL A 120 -4.63 -15.28 13.87
CA VAL A 120 -4.26 -14.05 13.14
C VAL A 120 -5.45 -13.47 12.36
N SER A 121 -6.31 -14.32 11.80
CA SER A 121 -7.50 -13.86 11.06
C SER A 121 -8.54 -13.28 12.02
N LEU A 122 -8.71 -13.88 13.19
CA LEU A 122 -9.64 -13.39 14.21
C LEU A 122 -9.16 -12.07 14.84
N ASP A 123 -7.90 -11.98 15.22
CA ASP A 123 -7.28 -10.74 15.73
C ASP A 123 -7.42 -9.59 14.72
N ARG A 124 -7.31 -9.91 13.43
CA ARG A 124 -7.50 -8.93 12.35
C ARG A 124 -8.94 -8.44 12.25
N VAL A 125 -9.94 -9.32 12.42
CA VAL A 125 -11.34 -8.91 12.49
C VAL A 125 -11.58 -8.01 13.70
N GLU A 126 -11.01 -8.35 14.86
CA GLU A 126 -11.12 -7.55 16.08
C GLU A 126 -10.47 -6.17 15.92
N THR A 127 -9.27 -6.11 15.34
CA THR A 127 -8.56 -4.86 15.01
C THR A 127 -9.37 -4.00 14.05
N ALA A 128 -9.96 -4.59 13.01
CA ALA A 128 -10.79 -3.87 12.05
C ALA A 128 -12.11 -3.38 12.68
N CYS A 129 -12.56 -3.99 13.78
CA CYS A 129 -13.77 -3.62 14.48
C CYS A 129 -13.59 -2.58 15.58
N ASP A 130 -12.36 -2.28 15.99
CA ASP A 130 -12.08 -1.29 17.02
C ASP A 130 -12.12 0.15 16.44
N PRO A 131 -13.13 0.97 16.81
CA PRO A 131 -13.21 2.34 16.34
C PRO A 131 -12.17 3.27 16.98
N ALA A 132 -11.48 2.84 18.05
CA ALA A 132 -10.46 3.67 18.69
C ALA A 132 -9.20 3.84 17.82
N GLN A 133 -8.99 2.92 16.86
CA GLN A 133 -7.81 2.92 16.01
C GLN A 133 -7.94 3.73 14.71
N SER A 134 -9.13 4.19 14.30
CA SER A 134 -9.41 4.76 12.97
C SER A 134 -8.95 6.22 12.74
N ALA A 135 -7.84 6.61 13.37
CA ALA A 135 -7.37 7.97 13.28
C ALA A 135 -6.35 8.20 12.17
N ASP A 136 -6.75 8.94 11.15
CA ASP A 136 -5.90 9.29 10.02
C ASP A 136 -4.99 10.49 10.32
N VAL A 137 -3.73 10.37 9.89
CA VAL A 137 -2.75 11.46 9.86
C VAL A 137 -2.52 11.85 8.41
N ALA A 138 -2.65 13.13 8.10
CA ALA A 138 -2.28 13.64 6.78
C ALA A 138 -0.80 14.02 6.78
N ALA A 139 -0.08 13.69 5.72
CA ALA A 139 1.30 14.11 5.54
C ALA A 139 1.48 14.76 4.18
N VAL A 140 1.97 15.99 4.17
CA VAL A 140 2.29 16.75 2.97
C VAL A 140 3.79 16.93 2.91
N ILE A 141 4.41 16.18 2.00
CA ILE A 141 5.84 16.24 1.76
C ILE A 141 6.06 17.08 0.51
N MET A 142 6.93 18.08 0.60
CA MET A 142 7.18 19.01 -0.50
C MET A 142 8.66 19.27 -0.68
N GLN A 143 9.05 19.48 -1.93
CA GLN A 143 10.32 20.03 -2.37
C GLN A 143 10.01 21.06 -3.46
N GLU A 144 10.98 21.89 -3.81
CA GLU A 144 10.85 22.79 -4.97
C GLU A 144 10.51 21.98 -6.23
N GLY A 145 9.23 22.03 -6.63
CA GLY A 145 8.72 21.52 -7.90
C GLY A 145 7.99 20.20 -7.78
N VAL A 146 8.08 19.51 -6.65
CA VAL A 146 7.38 18.25 -6.43
C VAL A 146 6.77 18.25 -5.04
N GLY A 147 5.49 17.90 -4.95
CA GLY A 147 4.78 17.73 -3.69
C GLY A 147 3.91 16.47 -3.70
N HIS A 148 3.86 15.78 -2.57
CA HIS A 148 3.05 14.60 -2.34
C HIS A 148 2.10 14.87 -1.17
N VAL A 149 0.80 14.69 -1.42
CA VAL A 149 -0.23 14.68 -0.38
C VAL A 149 -0.55 13.23 -0.08
N CYS A 150 -0.15 12.79 1.11
CA CYS A 150 -0.32 11.44 1.61
C CYS A 150 -1.31 11.42 2.77
N LEU A 151 -2.10 10.35 2.83
CA LEU A 151 -2.94 10.00 3.95
C LEU A 151 -2.35 8.75 4.60
N VAL A 152 -1.87 8.88 5.83
CA VAL A 152 -1.34 7.79 6.64
C VAL A 152 -2.48 7.31 7.52
N THR A 153 -3.08 6.19 7.14
CA THR A 153 -4.01 5.46 7.97
C THR A 153 -3.21 4.45 8.84
N PRO A 154 -3.82 3.86 9.89
CA PRO A 154 -3.17 2.86 10.72
C PRO A 154 -2.54 1.69 9.95
N SER A 155 -3.17 1.26 8.86
CA SER A 155 -2.74 0.09 8.07
C SER A 155 -2.19 0.44 6.69
N MET A 156 -2.28 1.67 6.18
CA MET A 156 -1.77 1.99 4.84
C MET A 156 -1.35 3.44 4.68
N THR A 157 -0.35 3.65 3.82
CA THR A 157 0.03 4.99 3.36
C THR A 157 -0.49 5.21 1.94
N LEU A 158 -1.53 6.03 1.80
CA LEU A 158 -2.14 6.35 0.51
C LEU A 158 -1.62 7.67 -0.03
N VAL A 159 -0.99 7.64 -1.21
CA VAL A 159 -0.66 8.86 -1.96
C VAL A 159 -1.92 9.32 -2.71
N ARG A 160 -2.55 10.41 -2.26
CA ARG A 160 -3.80 10.92 -2.85
C ARG A 160 -3.53 11.83 -4.04
N SER A 161 -2.46 12.61 -3.98
CA SER A 161 -2.10 13.52 -5.05
C SER A 161 -0.59 13.69 -5.13
N LYS A 162 -0.08 13.68 -6.36
CA LYS A 162 1.28 14.10 -6.71
C LYS A 162 1.15 15.37 -7.55
N VAL A 163 1.77 16.44 -7.07
CA VAL A 163 1.86 17.72 -7.78
C VAL A 163 3.29 17.83 -8.31
N ASP A 164 3.43 17.93 -9.62
CA ASP A 164 4.71 18.12 -10.31
C ASP A 164 4.64 19.42 -11.10
N TYR A 165 5.55 20.34 -10.81
CA TYR A 165 5.60 21.67 -11.39
C TYR A 165 7.04 22.07 -11.68
N HIS A 166 7.35 22.30 -12.96
CA HIS A 166 8.69 22.72 -13.35
C HIS A 166 8.98 24.15 -12.90
N ILE A 167 9.92 24.31 -11.95
CA ILE A 167 10.37 25.61 -11.46
C ILE A 167 11.69 25.99 -12.14
N PRO A 168 11.74 27.12 -12.87
CA PRO A 168 12.97 27.57 -13.51
C PRO A 168 14.00 27.98 -12.46
N ARG A 169 15.26 27.57 -12.60
CA ARG A 169 16.34 27.96 -11.68
C ARG A 169 16.53 29.48 -11.61
N LYS A 170 16.89 29.99 -10.44
CA LYS A 170 17.24 31.42 -10.25
C LYS A 170 18.44 31.79 -11.13
N ARG A 171 18.23 32.65 -12.13
CA ARG A 171 19.29 33.25 -12.94
C ARG A 171 19.45 34.73 -12.56
N LYS A 172 20.69 35.22 -12.49
CA LYS A 172 20.97 36.66 -12.31
C LYS A 172 20.37 37.42 -13.51
N GLY A 173 19.47 38.37 -13.25
CA GLY A 173 18.85 39.25 -14.26
C GLY A 173 17.41 38.92 -14.64
N VAL A 174 16.89 37.72 -14.36
CA VAL A 174 15.48 37.36 -14.61
C VAL A 174 14.70 37.43 -13.31
N GLY A 175 14.36 38.65 -12.91
CA GLY A 175 13.57 38.91 -11.71
C GLY A 175 12.13 38.46 -11.87
N ASN A 176 11.62 37.68 -10.91
CA ASN A 176 10.20 37.38 -10.68
C ASN A 176 9.56 36.16 -11.40
N GLN A 177 10.26 35.45 -12.29
CA GLN A 177 9.71 34.20 -12.86
C GLN A 177 9.72 33.04 -11.84
N TYR A 178 10.80 32.91 -11.07
CA TYR A 178 10.93 31.90 -10.01
C TYR A 178 9.84 32.03 -8.94
N SER A 179 9.64 33.23 -8.40
CA SER A 179 8.65 33.51 -7.36
C SER A 179 7.22 33.26 -7.85
N LYS A 180 6.89 33.66 -9.09
CA LYS A 180 5.59 33.39 -9.70
C LYS A 180 5.35 31.89 -9.92
N ALA A 181 6.37 31.16 -10.38
CA ALA A 181 6.31 29.71 -10.53
C ALA A 181 6.08 29.03 -9.17
N MET A 182 6.73 29.52 -8.11
CA MET A 182 6.55 28.98 -6.76
C MET A 182 5.17 29.24 -6.17
N GLN A 183 4.61 30.43 -6.40
CA GLN A 183 3.23 30.72 -6.01
C GLN A 183 2.24 29.79 -6.70
N LYS A 184 2.40 29.56 -8.02
CA LYS A 184 1.56 28.60 -8.75
C LYS A 184 1.67 27.17 -8.22
N PHE A 185 2.88 26.74 -7.87
CA PHE A 185 3.10 25.44 -7.24
C PHE A 185 2.35 25.35 -5.89
N TYR A 186 2.46 26.38 -5.05
CA TYR A 186 1.73 26.44 -3.78
C TYR A 186 0.21 26.45 -3.98
N ASP A 187 -0.32 27.17 -4.97
CA ASP A 187 -1.75 27.16 -5.29
C ASP A 187 -2.24 25.75 -5.65
N GLN A 188 -1.47 25.00 -6.46
CA GLN A 188 -1.80 23.61 -6.80
C GLN A 188 -1.75 22.68 -5.58
N MET A 189 -0.78 22.89 -4.67
CA MET A 189 -0.70 22.14 -3.42
C MET A 189 -1.89 22.41 -2.50
N ILE A 190 -2.33 23.66 -2.38
CA ILE A 190 -3.51 24.04 -1.59
C ILE A 190 -4.76 23.36 -2.17
N GLN A 191 -4.95 23.40 -3.49
CA GLN A 191 -6.07 22.73 -4.16
C GLN A 191 -6.03 21.20 -4.01
N ALA A 192 -4.84 20.60 -3.96
CA ALA A 192 -4.70 19.18 -3.67
C ALA A 192 -5.09 18.85 -2.22
N MET A 193 -4.69 19.69 -1.26
CA MET A 193 -5.05 19.52 0.15
C MET A 193 -6.57 19.68 0.36
N GLU A 194 -7.19 20.70 -0.22
CA GLU A 194 -8.64 20.95 -0.09
C GLU A 194 -9.48 19.79 -0.64
N ARG A 195 -9.05 19.17 -1.75
CA ARG A 195 -9.78 18.05 -2.38
C ARG A 195 -9.68 16.73 -1.63
N HIS A 196 -8.58 16.51 -0.91
CA HIS A 196 -8.25 15.18 -0.37
C HIS A 196 -8.19 15.11 1.15
N LEU A 197 -8.08 16.23 1.86
CA LEU A 197 -8.00 16.26 3.32
C LEU A 197 -9.37 16.59 3.92
N ASN A 198 -9.94 15.64 4.67
CA ASN A 198 -11.10 15.90 5.50
C ASN A 198 -10.67 16.20 6.94
N PHE A 199 -10.72 17.46 7.34
CA PHE A 199 -10.28 17.92 8.65
C PHE A 199 -11.15 17.44 9.82
N GLU A 200 -12.34 16.91 9.57
CA GLU A 200 -13.19 16.32 10.62
C GLU A 200 -12.63 14.98 11.11
N VAL A 201 -12.07 14.17 10.19
CA VAL A 201 -11.50 12.85 10.48
C VAL A 201 -10.04 12.95 10.90
N LEU A 202 -9.29 13.90 10.34
CA LEU A 202 -7.86 14.03 10.57
C LEU A 202 -7.52 14.51 11.98
N LYS A 203 -6.63 13.78 12.67
CA LYS A 203 -6.05 14.22 13.95
C LYS A 203 -5.01 15.32 13.74
N CYS A 204 -4.10 15.13 12.79
CA CYS A 204 -2.97 16.03 12.54
C CYS A 204 -2.63 16.10 11.05
N VAL A 205 -2.04 17.22 10.63
CA VAL A 205 -1.46 17.44 9.31
C VAL A 205 0.02 17.74 9.46
N LEU A 206 0.86 16.82 8.99
CA LEU A 206 2.31 16.95 8.95
C LEU A 206 2.73 17.72 7.70
N LEU A 207 3.49 18.79 7.86
CA LEU A 207 4.15 19.53 6.78
C LEU A 207 5.65 19.25 6.83
N ALA A 208 6.16 18.62 5.78
CA ALA A 208 7.55 18.20 5.71
C ALA A 208 8.22 18.68 4.43
N SER A 209 9.42 19.25 4.54
CA SER A 209 10.24 19.63 3.40
C SER A 209 11.73 19.62 3.73
N PRO A 210 12.61 19.47 2.73
CA PRO A 210 13.99 19.89 2.87
C PRO A 210 14.06 21.42 2.91
N GLY A 211 14.83 21.96 3.85
CA GLY A 211 15.00 23.41 4.02
C GLY A 211 13.73 24.13 4.49
N PHE A 212 13.51 25.35 3.98
CA PHE A 212 12.49 26.30 4.47
C PHE A 212 11.18 26.30 3.66
N VAL A 213 11.03 25.39 2.68
CA VAL A 213 9.87 25.37 1.76
C VAL A 213 8.55 25.20 2.52
N LYS A 214 8.50 24.33 3.54
CA LYS A 214 7.32 24.13 4.40
C LYS A 214 6.91 25.38 5.15
N ASP A 215 7.87 26.18 5.62
CA ASP A 215 7.61 27.40 6.41
C ASP A 215 7.09 28.51 5.50
N ASP A 216 7.67 28.63 4.31
CA ASP A 216 7.20 29.54 3.26
C ASP A 216 5.80 29.15 2.77
N PHE A 217 5.56 27.87 2.52
CA PHE A 217 4.26 27.34 2.11
C PHE A 217 3.20 27.59 3.18
N TYR A 218 3.49 27.31 4.45
CA TYR A 218 2.54 27.53 5.53
C TYR A 218 2.18 29.02 5.67
N ARG A 219 3.16 29.91 5.58
CA ARG A 219 2.91 31.37 5.54
C ARG A 219 2.02 31.75 4.36
N TYR A 220 2.27 31.17 3.18
CA TYR A 220 1.46 31.41 1.99
C TYR A 220 0.02 30.89 2.15
N LEU A 221 -0.15 29.66 2.65
CA LEU A 221 -1.44 29.05 2.95
C LEU A 221 -2.26 29.91 3.91
N MET A 222 -1.66 30.36 5.02
CA MET A 222 -2.35 31.19 6.01
C MET A 222 -2.75 32.56 5.46
N ASN A 223 -1.93 33.15 4.58
CA ASN A 223 -2.28 34.41 3.90
C ASN A 223 -3.41 34.24 2.90
N GLN A 224 -3.50 33.10 2.21
CA GLN A 224 -4.60 32.79 1.29
C GLN A 224 -5.88 32.42 2.05
N ALA A 225 -5.77 31.73 3.18
CA ALA A 225 -6.89 31.35 4.03
C ALA A 225 -7.66 32.55 4.60
N VAL A 226 -7.00 33.70 4.76
CA VAL A 226 -7.65 34.97 5.17
C VAL A 226 -8.43 35.61 4.00
N LYS A 227 -8.00 35.37 2.75
CA LYS A 227 -8.57 36.01 1.56
C LYS A 227 -9.71 35.22 0.93
N VAL A 228 -9.63 33.89 1.00
CA VAL A 228 -10.56 32.98 0.33
C VAL A 228 -11.40 32.25 1.37
N GLU A 229 -12.72 32.40 1.28
CA GLU A 229 -13.65 31.85 2.27
C GLU A 229 -13.64 30.31 2.32
N SER A 230 -13.42 29.63 1.18
CA SER A 230 -13.31 28.16 1.14
C SER A 230 -12.12 27.62 1.95
N LEU A 231 -11.07 28.42 2.11
CA LEU A 231 -9.86 28.06 2.84
C LEU A 231 -9.95 28.36 4.35
N LYS A 232 -11.08 28.85 4.84
CA LYS A 232 -11.29 29.13 6.28
C LYS A 232 -11.16 27.88 7.14
N ILE A 233 -11.44 26.70 6.58
CA ILE A 233 -11.26 25.40 7.24
C ILE A 233 -9.82 25.22 7.75
N PHE A 234 -8.82 25.69 6.98
CA PHE A 234 -7.42 25.65 7.37
C PHE A 234 -7.11 26.62 8.52
N LEU A 235 -7.83 27.75 8.58
CA LEU A 235 -7.67 28.76 9.62
C LEU A 235 -8.24 28.30 10.96
N ASP A 236 -9.37 27.58 10.91
CA ASP A 236 -10.03 27.03 12.10
C ASP A 236 -9.25 25.83 12.66
N ASN A 237 -8.54 25.08 11.80
CA ASN A 237 -7.74 23.90 12.18
C ASN A 237 -6.23 24.17 12.31
N LYS A 238 -5.82 25.42 12.59
CA LYS A 238 -4.39 25.80 12.72
C LYS A 238 -3.61 24.95 13.72
N SER A 239 -4.24 24.53 14.82
CA SER A 239 -3.61 23.71 15.86
C SER A 239 -3.25 22.30 15.39
N LYS A 240 -3.84 21.80 14.29
CA LYS A 240 -3.56 20.47 13.75
C LYS A 240 -2.30 20.42 12.90
N PHE A 241 -1.73 21.57 12.51
CA PHE A 241 -0.55 21.63 11.66
C PHE A 241 0.74 21.45 12.46
N THR A 242 1.55 20.48 12.06
CA THR A 242 2.85 20.20 12.68
C THR A 242 3.94 20.19 11.63
N PHE A 243 5.10 20.74 11.99
CA PHE A 243 6.24 20.86 11.08
C PHE A 243 7.26 19.77 11.36
N ALA A 244 7.64 19.03 10.33
CA ALA A 244 8.67 18.01 10.40
C ALA A 244 9.83 18.34 9.46
N LYS A 245 11.01 17.79 9.70
CA LYS A 245 12.13 17.92 8.76
C LYS A 245 12.09 16.73 7.80
N SER A 246 12.49 16.96 6.56
CA SER A 246 12.58 15.89 5.56
C SER A 246 13.87 16.04 4.77
N THR A 247 14.43 14.91 4.34
CA THR A 247 15.60 14.87 3.46
C THR A 247 15.23 15.12 1.99
N SER A 248 14.03 14.70 1.55
CA SER A 248 13.57 14.88 0.17
C SER A 248 12.06 15.18 0.07
N GLY A 249 11.60 15.56 -1.13
CA GLY A 249 10.18 15.82 -1.43
C GLY A 249 9.34 14.58 -1.78
N PHE A 250 9.89 13.36 -1.68
CA PHE A 250 9.28 12.13 -2.20
C PHE A 250 8.72 11.22 -1.10
N LYS A 251 7.91 10.22 -1.50
CA LYS A 251 7.23 9.25 -0.60
C LYS A 251 8.18 8.61 0.42
N HIS A 252 9.38 8.22 0.02
CA HIS A 252 10.34 7.54 0.92
C HIS A 252 10.74 8.39 2.12
N SER A 253 10.67 9.73 2.01
CA SER A 253 11.00 10.62 3.11
C SER A 253 9.93 10.72 4.18
N LEU A 254 8.73 10.19 3.93
CA LEU A 254 7.70 10.05 4.97
C LEU A 254 8.24 9.25 6.16
N ARG A 255 9.13 8.28 5.90
CA ARG A 255 9.80 7.48 6.92
C ARG A 255 10.50 8.36 7.96
N GLY A 256 11.48 9.15 7.51
CA GLY A 256 12.26 10.02 8.39
C GLY A 256 11.40 11.06 9.11
N VAL A 257 10.31 11.49 8.48
CA VAL A 257 9.32 12.39 9.10
C VAL A 257 8.57 11.73 10.26
N LEU A 258 8.26 10.43 10.16
CA LEU A 258 7.61 9.67 11.23
C LEU A 258 8.60 9.21 12.32
N GLU A 259 9.90 9.13 12.00
CA GLU A 259 10.98 8.87 12.95
C GLU A 259 11.33 10.09 13.82
N ASP A 260 11.00 11.31 13.38
CA ASP A 260 11.27 12.54 14.14
C ASP A 260 10.62 12.48 15.54
N PRO A 261 11.37 12.63 16.65
CA PRO A 261 10.85 12.44 18.01
C PRO A 261 9.76 13.45 18.39
N ASN A 262 9.78 14.65 17.80
CA ASN A 262 8.74 15.65 17.99
C ASN A 262 7.40 15.18 17.40
N VAL A 263 7.44 14.46 16.28
CA VAL A 263 6.27 13.89 15.63
C VAL A 263 5.79 12.66 16.39
N GLN A 264 6.71 11.80 16.84
CA GLN A 264 6.39 10.62 17.62
C GLN A 264 5.69 10.93 18.95
N GLN A 265 6.11 11.97 19.67
CA GLN A 265 5.45 12.37 20.91
C GLN A 265 4.00 12.83 20.67
N LEU A 266 3.78 13.60 19.60
CA LEU A 266 2.47 14.12 19.24
C LEU A 266 1.52 13.03 18.70
N LEU A 267 2.07 12.02 18.03
CA LEU A 267 1.34 10.94 17.38
C LEU A 267 1.52 9.58 18.07
N SER A 268 1.84 9.60 19.37
CA SER A 268 2.13 8.38 20.14
C SER A 268 0.97 7.39 20.20
N ASP A 269 -0.26 7.87 20.06
CA ASP A 269 -1.48 7.05 20.02
C ASP A 269 -1.76 6.42 18.64
N THR A 270 -0.93 6.69 17.62
CA THR A 270 -1.14 6.18 16.26
C THR A 270 -0.32 4.91 16.02
N LYS A 271 -0.99 3.83 15.59
CA LYS A 271 -0.38 2.54 15.26
C LYS A 271 0.81 2.64 14.30
N ALA A 272 0.72 3.50 13.28
CA ALA A 272 1.81 3.71 12.32
C ALA A 272 3.13 4.13 12.98
N ILE A 273 3.08 4.90 14.09
CA ILE A 273 4.29 5.32 14.82
C ILE A 273 4.88 4.17 15.63
N SER A 274 4.04 3.33 16.26
CA SER A 274 4.54 2.17 17.02
C SER A 274 5.19 1.11 16.11
N GLU A 275 4.71 0.97 14.88
CA GLU A 275 5.34 0.15 13.83
C GLU A 275 6.70 0.72 13.40
N VAL A 276 6.77 2.02 13.10
CA VAL A 276 8.04 2.67 12.73
C VAL A 276 9.07 2.54 13.86
N LYS A 277 8.65 2.76 15.11
CA LYS A 277 9.52 2.61 16.27
C LYS A 277 10.04 1.17 16.45
N ALA A 278 9.17 0.16 16.31
CA ALA A 278 9.60 -1.23 16.42
C ALA A 278 10.69 -1.61 15.40
N LEU A 279 10.60 -1.04 14.21
CA LEU A 279 11.55 -1.31 13.13
C LEU A 279 12.85 -0.52 13.31
N ASP A 280 12.78 0.69 13.88
CA ASP A 280 13.95 1.46 14.29
C ASP A 280 14.71 0.78 15.45
N ASP A 281 13.98 0.33 16.49
CA ASP A 281 14.52 -0.45 17.61
C ASP A 281 15.21 -1.74 17.10
N PHE A 282 14.66 -2.38 16.04
CA PHE A 282 15.29 -3.52 15.38
C PHE A 282 16.61 -3.16 14.70
N TYR A 283 16.66 -2.06 13.94
CA TYR A 283 17.91 -1.61 13.31
C TYR A 283 18.96 -1.16 14.33
N GLU A 284 18.54 -0.50 15.41
CA GLU A 284 19.44 -0.11 16.50
C GLU A 284 20.03 -1.36 17.17
N MET A 285 19.22 -2.38 17.43
CA MET A 285 19.70 -3.64 18.00
C MET A 285 20.67 -4.35 17.06
N LEU A 286 20.38 -4.37 15.75
CA LEU A 286 21.28 -4.99 14.76
C LEU A 286 22.65 -4.28 14.69
N GLN A 287 22.70 -2.97 14.94
CA GLN A 287 23.95 -2.20 14.99
C GLN A 287 24.72 -2.41 16.30
N ASN A 288 24.02 -2.48 17.43
CA ASN A 288 24.62 -2.51 18.76
C ASN A 288 24.93 -3.93 19.28
N ASP A 289 24.04 -4.89 19.03
CA ASP A 289 24.13 -6.28 19.49
C ASP A 289 23.53 -7.26 18.44
N PRO A 290 24.32 -7.71 17.45
CA PRO A 290 23.83 -8.55 16.37
C PRO A 290 23.29 -9.90 16.86
N GLY A 291 23.72 -10.39 18.03
CA GLY A 291 23.21 -11.62 18.61
C GLY A 291 21.76 -11.53 19.10
N ARG A 292 21.16 -10.34 19.12
CA ARG A 292 19.79 -10.10 19.63
C ARG A 292 18.78 -9.72 18.55
N ALA A 293 19.18 -9.61 17.29
CA ALA A 293 18.29 -9.22 16.20
C ALA A 293 18.46 -10.18 15.02
N PHE A 294 17.45 -11.02 14.78
CA PHE A 294 17.45 -11.99 13.70
C PHE A 294 16.41 -11.65 12.64
N TYR A 295 16.73 -11.90 11.38
CA TYR A 295 15.80 -11.83 10.26
C TYR A 295 15.87 -13.11 9.41
N GLY A 296 14.79 -13.42 8.70
CA GLY A 296 14.67 -14.64 7.92
C GLY A 296 14.03 -15.79 8.70
N ILE A 297 13.25 -16.62 8.00
CA ILE A 297 12.41 -17.65 8.62
C ILE A 297 13.21 -18.67 9.43
N LYS A 298 14.34 -19.15 8.92
CA LYS A 298 15.17 -20.18 9.59
C LYS A 298 15.72 -19.67 10.93
N HIS A 299 16.24 -18.45 10.96
CA HIS A 299 16.79 -17.84 12.16
C HIS A 299 15.71 -17.55 13.21
N VAL A 300 14.56 -17.03 12.75
CA VAL A 300 13.45 -16.70 13.65
C VAL A 300 12.82 -17.97 14.24
N GLU A 301 12.71 -19.06 13.48
CA GLU A 301 12.24 -20.35 14.00
C GLU A 301 13.20 -20.95 15.03
N ALA A 302 14.51 -20.87 14.79
CA ALA A 302 15.51 -21.31 15.76
C ALA A 302 15.39 -20.52 17.07
N ALA A 303 15.20 -19.19 16.98
CA ALA A 303 14.99 -18.35 18.14
C ALA A 303 13.65 -18.62 18.86
N ALA A 304 12.58 -18.89 18.11
CA ALA A 304 11.27 -19.23 18.66
C ALA A 304 11.30 -20.58 19.40
N ALA A 305 12.03 -21.57 18.87
CA ALA A 305 12.19 -22.89 19.51
C ALA A 305 12.87 -22.81 20.89
N VAL A 306 13.74 -21.81 21.11
CA VAL A 306 14.41 -21.56 22.40
C VAL A 306 13.64 -20.52 23.24
N GLN A 307 12.47 -20.07 22.77
CA GLN A 307 11.62 -19.07 23.44
C GLN A 307 12.35 -17.76 23.73
N ALA A 308 13.30 -17.39 22.86
CA ALA A 308 14.13 -16.21 23.00
C ALA A 308 13.46 -14.94 22.46
N VAL A 309 12.39 -15.07 21.68
CA VAL A 309 11.74 -13.96 20.97
C VAL A 309 11.00 -13.05 21.94
N GLU A 310 11.36 -11.77 21.94
CA GLU A 310 10.69 -10.69 22.67
C GLU A 310 9.63 -10.03 21.79
N LEU A 311 10.02 -9.58 20.59
CA LEU A 311 9.16 -8.91 19.64
C LEU A 311 9.33 -9.54 18.25
N LEU A 312 8.26 -10.09 17.70
CA LEU A 312 8.20 -10.63 16.35
C LEU A 312 7.58 -9.59 15.40
N LEU A 313 8.29 -9.27 14.33
CA LEU A 313 7.86 -8.39 13.25
C LEU A 313 7.52 -9.25 12.03
N VAL A 314 6.27 -9.24 11.58
CA VAL A 314 5.83 -10.03 10.42
C VAL A 314 5.07 -9.17 9.44
N SER A 315 5.40 -9.28 8.15
CA SER A 315 4.63 -8.62 7.08
C SER A 315 3.35 -9.39 6.77
N ASP A 316 2.24 -8.67 6.61
CA ASP A 316 0.94 -9.25 6.28
C ASP A 316 0.91 -10.00 4.93
N ALA A 317 1.81 -9.64 4.01
CA ALA A 317 1.97 -10.29 2.72
C ALA A 317 2.35 -11.77 2.84
N LEU A 318 3.07 -12.16 3.90
CA LEU A 318 3.49 -13.54 4.12
C LEU A 318 2.31 -14.46 4.43
N PHE A 319 1.26 -13.94 5.07
CA PHE A 319 0.02 -14.70 5.32
C PHE A 319 -0.86 -14.85 4.07
N ARG A 320 -0.56 -14.11 2.99
CA ARG A 320 -1.25 -14.19 1.70
C ARG A 320 -0.59 -15.17 0.71
N ALA A 321 0.48 -15.86 1.12
CA ALA A 321 1.13 -16.84 0.26
C ALA A 321 0.12 -17.86 -0.31
N THR A 322 0.22 -18.12 -1.62
CA THR A 322 -0.66 -19.08 -2.31
C THR A 322 -0.47 -20.50 -1.80
N ASP A 323 0.72 -20.82 -1.28
CA ASP A 323 0.98 -22.10 -0.64
C ASP A 323 0.43 -22.14 0.80
N ILE A 324 -0.56 -23.00 0.99
CA ILE A 324 -1.21 -23.27 2.27
C ILE A 324 -0.20 -23.77 3.31
N LYS A 325 0.82 -24.54 2.91
CA LYS A 325 1.84 -25.06 3.84
C LYS A 325 2.67 -23.94 4.44
N VAL A 326 3.12 -23.02 3.58
CA VAL A 326 3.92 -21.85 3.99
C VAL A 326 3.10 -20.95 4.92
N ARG A 327 1.84 -20.68 4.59
CA ARG A 327 0.95 -19.91 5.46
C ARG A 327 0.79 -20.55 6.84
N LYS A 328 0.50 -21.86 6.89
CA LYS A 328 0.34 -22.59 8.16
C LYS A 328 1.63 -22.57 9.01
N ARG A 329 2.80 -22.57 8.37
CA ARG A 329 4.09 -22.44 9.05
C ARG A 329 4.21 -21.09 9.76
N TYR A 330 3.90 -19.98 9.07
CA TYR A 330 3.92 -18.65 9.69
C TYR A 330 2.87 -18.47 10.78
N VAL A 331 1.66 -19.02 10.60
CA VAL A 331 0.61 -18.96 11.64
C VAL A 331 1.07 -19.69 12.90
N ARG A 332 1.64 -20.89 12.77
CA ARG A 332 2.21 -21.63 13.91
C ARG A 332 3.30 -20.85 14.62
N LEU A 333 4.23 -20.24 13.86
CA LEU A 333 5.30 -19.43 14.44
C LEU A 333 4.75 -18.25 15.26
N VAL A 334 3.69 -17.59 14.78
CA VAL A 334 3.03 -16.50 15.51
C VAL A 334 2.38 -17.03 16.80
N ASP A 335 1.71 -18.17 16.73
CA ASP A 335 1.09 -18.81 17.90
C ASP A 335 2.15 -19.23 18.93
N ASP A 336 3.25 -19.86 18.50
CA ASP A 336 4.37 -20.29 19.35
C ASP A 336 5.03 -19.11 20.09
N VAL A 337 5.21 -17.97 19.40
CA VAL A 337 5.76 -16.74 20.00
C VAL A 337 4.79 -16.15 21.02
N LYS A 338 3.48 -16.11 20.70
CA LYS A 338 2.45 -15.65 21.65
C LYS A 338 2.38 -16.54 22.89
N GLU A 339 2.44 -17.86 22.73
CA GLU A 339 2.47 -18.82 23.84
C GLU A 339 3.72 -18.67 24.72
N SER A 340 4.85 -18.31 24.10
CA SER A 340 6.11 -18.00 24.80
C SER A 340 6.11 -16.62 25.49
N GLY A 341 5.01 -15.87 25.39
CA GLY A 341 4.84 -14.53 25.95
C GLY A 341 5.61 -13.43 25.21
N GLY A 342 5.97 -13.67 23.95
CA GLY A 342 6.50 -12.64 23.05
C GLY A 342 5.38 -11.77 22.48
N GLU A 343 5.69 -10.52 22.16
CA GLU A 343 4.79 -9.62 21.47
C GLU A 343 4.90 -9.84 19.95
N VAL A 344 3.77 -9.87 19.23
CA VAL A 344 3.76 -10.00 17.77
C VAL A 344 3.16 -8.75 17.16
N ARG A 345 3.90 -8.09 16.26
CA ARG A 345 3.45 -6.94 15.49
C ARG A 345 3.38 -7.30 14.00
N VAL A 346 2.18 -7.20 13.45
CA VAL A 346 1.91 -7.45 12.04
C VAL A 346 1.94 -6.13 11.28
N PHE A 347 2.89 -6.00 10.36
CA PHE A 347 3.09 -4.84 9.50
C PHE A 347 2.28 -4.98 8.23
N SER A 348 1.72 -3.85 7.77
CA SER A 348 1.07 -3.81 6.47
C SER A 348 2.07 -3.58 5.35
N SER A 349 2.03 -4.41 4.30
CA SER A 349 2.89 -4.26 3.13
C SER A 349 2.68 -2.96 2.35
N LEU A 350 1.55 -2.26 2.56
CA LEU A 350 1.26 -0.95 1.95
C LEU A 350 1.67 0.25 2.81
N HIS A 351 2.29 0.00 3.96
CA HIS A 351 2.86 1.03 4.80
C HIS A 351 4.38 1.13 4.58
N VAL A 352 4.96 2.31 4.80
CA VAL A 352 6.39 2.57 4.55
C VAL A 352 7.31 1.67 5.41
N SER A 353 6.90 1.33 6.63
CA SER A 353 7.61 0.37 7.49
C SER A 353 7.52 -1.06 6.95
N GLY A 354 6.35 -1.48 6.45
CA GLY A 354 6.15 -2.82 5.90
C GLY A 354 6.91 -3.06 4.59
N GLU A 355 7.07 -2.03 3.75
CA GLU A 355 7.92 -2.10 2.54
C GLU A 355 9.38 -2.46 2.90
N GLN A 356 9.90 -1.97 4.02
CA GLN A 356 11.27 -2.25 4.48
C GLN A 356 11.39 -3.63 5.09
N LEU A 357 10.42 -4.03 5.92
CA LEU A 357 10.40 -5.38 6.47
C LEU A 357 10.36 -6.42 5.36
N LEU A 358 9.63 -6.15 4.26
CA LEU A 358 9.59 -7.02 3.10
C LEU A 358 10.94 -7.14 2.39
N GLN A 359 11.74 -6.06 2.35
CA GLN A 359 13.13 -6.11 1.85
C GLN A 359 14.02 -6.99 2.74
N LEU A 360 13.70 -7.11 4.03
CA LEU A 360 14.34 -8.01 5.00
C LEU A 360 13.62 -9.37 5.09
N SER A 361 13.27 -9.98 3.95
CA SER A 361 12.53 -11.27 3.85
C SER A 361 11.08 -11.28 4.36
N GLY A 362 10.59 -10.18 4.92
CA GLY A 362 9.23 -10.04 5.47
C GLY A 362 9.06 -10.51 6.91
N ILE A 363 10.12 -11.07 7.53
CA ILE A 363 10.09 -11.55 8.91
C ILE A 363 11.37 -11.18 9.67
N ALA A 364 11.21 -10.63 10.86
CA ALA A 364 12.29 -10.26 11.76
C ALA A 364 11.87 -10.46 13.22
N ALA A 365 12.84 -10.64 14.11
CA ALA A 365 12.61 -10.83 15.54
C ALA A 365 13.70 -10.14 16.37
N LEU A 366 13.27 -9.51 17.46
CA LEU A 366 14.11 -9.06 18.55
C LEU A 366 14.10 -10.09 19.67
N LEU A 367 15.27 -10.39 20.22
CA LEU A 367 15.48 -11.42 21.23
C LEU A 367 15.70 -10.83 22.63
N ARG A 368 15.21 -11.53 23.65
CA ARG A 368 15.39 -11.22 25.07
C ARG A 368 16.85 -11.36 25.51
N PHE A 369 17.57 -12.31 24.94
CA PHE A 369 18.97 -12.59 25.23
C PHE A 369 19.73 -12.88 23.94
N PRO A 370 21.05 -12.59 23.89
CA PRO A 370 21.86 -12.84 22.71
C PRO A 370 21.99 -14.34 22.45
N MET A 371 21.83 -14.73 21.19
CA MET A 371 22.02 -16.08 20.71
C MET A 371 23.10 -16.06 19.61
N PRO A 372 24.05 -17.01 19.60
CA PRO A 372 24.96 -17.15 18.47
C PRO A 372 24.14 -17.49 17.22
N GLU A 373 24.53 -16.92 16.08
CA GLU A 373 23.91 -17.25 14.80
C GLU A 373 23.94 -18.78 14.58
N PRO A 374 22.79 -19.40 14.27
CA PRO A 374 22.79 -20.83 13.96
C PRO A 374 23.67 -21.07 12.73
N GLU A 375 24.62 -22.00 12.82
CA GLU A 375 25.60 -22.27 11.75
C GLU A 375 24.91 -22.49 10.38
N GLU A 376 25.44 -21.82 9.34
CA GLU A 376 25.06 -21.93 7.91
C GLU A 376 25.41 -23.31 7.31
N GLY A 377 25.07 -24.41 7.98
CA GLY A 377 25.30 -25.79 7.52
C GLY A 377 24.22 -26.35 6.58
N TRP A 378 23.23 -25.54 6.19
CA TRP A 378 22.12 -25.95 5.30
C TRP A 378 22.28 -25.28 3.94
N SER A 379 23.15 -25.86 3.12
CA SER A 379 23.50 -25.42 1.77
C SER A 379 22.26 -25.12 0.90
N SER A 380 22.13 -23.84 0.54
CA SER A 380 21.98 -23.24 -0.80
C SER A 380 21.23 -23.90 -1.97
N ASP A 381 20.64 -25.10 -1.86
CA ASP A 381 20.14 -25.83 -3.05
C ASP A 381 18.61 -25.77 -3.24
N GLU A 382 17.86 -24.99 -2.46
CA GLU A 382 16.41 -24.79 -2.64
C GLU A 382 15.96 -23.32 -2.83
N GLU A 383 16.88 -22.35 -2.86
CA GLU A 383 16.54 -20.92 -2.94
C GLU A 383 16.38 -20.35 -4.36
N GLU A 384 16.45 -21.18 -5.41
CA GLU A 384 16.31 -20.70 -6.80
C GLU A 384 14.87 -20.57 -7.33
N ASN A 385 13.82 -20.68 -6.51
CA ASN A 385 12.44 -20.53 -7.03
C ASN A 385 11.49 -19.61 -6.25
N LEU A 386 12.01 -18.75 -5.38
CA LEU A 386 11.19 -17.79 -4.60
C LEU A 386 11.34 -16.32 -5.07
N GLY A 387 12.06 -16.06 -6.16
CA GLY A 387 12.26 -14.72 -6.72
C GLY A 387 11.20 -14.21 -7.71
N ALA A 388 10.17 -15.00 -8.03
CA ALA A 388 9.13 -14.62 -8.99
C ALA A 388 7.77 -14.41 -8.30
N VAL A 389 7.70 -13.52 -7.31
CA VAL A 389 6.43 -12.89 -6.97
C VAL A 389 6.14 -11.89 -8.10
N GLY A 390 5.18 -12.26 -8.95
CA GLY A 390 4.77 -11.49 -10.12
C GLY A 390 4.66 -10.00 -9.80
N GLY A 391 5.45 -9.21 -10.51
CA GLY A 391 5.29 -7.77 -10.56
C GLY A 391 3.86 -7.45 -10.94
N VAL A 392 3.21 -6.67 -10.08
CA VAL A 392 1.99 -5.96 -10.43
C VAL A 392 2.36 -5.04 -11.58
N GLU A 393 2.01 -5.42 -12.82
CA GLU A 393 2.07 -4.53 -13.97
C GLU A 393 1.19 -3.31 -13.65
N ALA A 394 1.85 -2.23 -13.28
CA ALA A 394 1.27 -0.91 -13.31
C ALA A 394 0.93 -0.61 -14.78
N ALA A 395 -0.35 -0.71 -15.11
CA ALA A 395 -0.91 -0.29 -16.39
C ALA A 395 -0.69 1.22 -16.58
N ASN A 396 0.46 1.59 -17.13
CA ASN A 396 0.64 2.85 -17.81
C ASN A 396 0.32 2.61 -19.28
N GLY A 397 -0.81 3.17 -19.72
CA GLY A 397 -1.22 3.14 -21.10
C GLY A 397 -0.24 3.90 -21.98
N GLU A 398 0.43 3.17 -22.87
CA GLU A 398 0.98 3.74 -24.08
C GLU A 398 -0.04 3.60 -25.21
N PHE A 399 -0.38 4.76 -25.74
CA PHE A 399 -1.30 5.02 -26.82
C PHE A 399 -0.63 4.54 -28.12
N SER A 400 -1.03 3.38 -28.64
CA SER A 400 -0.64 2.96 -30.00
C SER A 400 -1.57 3.64 -31.01
N GLU A 401 -1.08 4.71 -31.64
CA GLU A 401 -1.66 5.20 -32.89
C GLU A 401 -1.37 4.18 -34.00
N ASN A 402 -2.44 3.61 -34.54
CA ASN A 402 -2.41 2.95 -35.84
C ASN A 402 -3.48 3.57 -36.72
N GLY A 403 -3.06 4.12 -37.86
CA GLY A 403 -3.94 4.30 -39.01
C GLY A 403 -3.63 5.51 -39.88
N ALA A 404 -2.77 5.32 -40.89
CA ALA A 404 -3.17 5.57 -42.28
C ALA A 404 -2.06 5.16 -43.26
N HIS A 405 -2.36 4.10 -44.00
CA HIS A 405 -1.71 3.68 -45.23
C HIS A 405 -1.94 4.74 -46.33
N SER A 406 -0.91 5.16 -47.06
CA SER A 406 -1.05 5.49 -48.50
C SER A 406 0.29 5.45 -49.23
N GLN A 407 0.19 4.94 -50.46
CA GLN A 407 1.20 4.61 -51.46
C GLN A 407 2.08 5.79 -51.93
N TYR A 408 3.26 5.47 -52.47
CA TYR A 408 3.97 6.01 -53.67
C TYR A 408 5.47 5.66 -53.49
N MET A 409 6.00 4.56 -54.06
CA MET A 409 6.53 4.36 -55.43
C MET A 409 7.83 5.15 -55.72
N ASP A 410 8.90 4.38 -56.00
CA ASP A 410 10.10 4.69 -56.84
C ASP A 410 11.03 5.85 -56.37
N SER A 411 12.37 5.82 -56.40
CA SER A 411 13.36 5.04 -57.17
C SER A 411 14.80 5.58 -56.88
N TYR A 412 15.83 4.80 -57.27
CA TYR A 412 17.26 5.16 -57.55
C TYR A 412 18.10 5.73 -56.37
N SER A 413 19.38 5.42 -56.17
CA SER A 413 20.43 4.74 -56.95
C SER A 413 21.64 4.50 -56.02
N ASP A 414 22.24 3.31 -56.10
CA ASP A 414 23.65 3.08 -55.76
C ASP A 414 24.55 3.85 -56.73
N GLU A 415 25.69 4.37 -56.27
CA GLU A 415 26.95 4.31 -57.03
C GLU A 415 28.16 4.67 -56.16
N ASP A 416 29.23 3.94 -56.45
CA ASP A 416 30.47 3.75 -55.72
C ASP A 416 31.44 4.95 -55.74
N GLY A 417 32.48 4.88 -54.90
CA GLY A 417 33.64 5.75 -55.03
C GLY A 417 34.67 5.58 -53.91
N ASP A 418 35.43 4.48 -53.96
CA ASP A 418 36.75 4.36 -53.31
C ASP A 418 37.68 5.50 -53.73
N LEU A 419 38.59 5.93 -52.83
CA LEU A 419 39.99 6.23 -53.13
C LEU A 419 40.79 6.50 -51.85
N ASP A 420 41.85 5.72 -51.70
CA ASP A 420 42.95 5.81 -50.73
C ASP A 420 43.72 7.15 -50.80
N ALA A 421 44.35 7.55 -49.68
CA ALA A 421 45.81 7.74 -49.57
C ALA A 421 46.20 8.60 -48.34
N ASP A 422 47.27 8.13 -47.70
CA ASP A 422 48.06 8.73 -46.62
C ASP A 422 48.65 10.12 -46.94
N GLU A 423 48.86 10.96 -45.90
CA GLU A 423 50.19 11.54 -45.53
C GLU A 423 50.09 12.75 -44.57
N GLU A 424 51.01 12.73 -43.59
CA GLU A 424 51.71 13.82 -42.87
C GLU A 424 50.93 14.94 -42.15
N CYS A 425 51.08 15.13 -40.83
CA CYS A 425 52.21 15.66 -40.03
C CYS A 425 52.24 17.21 -39.90
N ALA A 426 52.65 17.68 -38.70
CA ALA A 426 52.84 19.06 -38.21
C ALA A 426 51.57 19.74 -37.61
N ASP A 427 51.45 19.93 -36.29
CA ASP A 427 52.22 20.81 -35.39
C ASP A 427 51.96 22.29 -35.66
N GLU A 428 51.17 22.95 -34.80
CA GLU A 428 51.53 24.21 -34.13
C GLU A 428 50.38 24.80 -33.31
N SER A 429 50.76 25.20 -32.11
CA SER A 429 50.08 26.01 -31.10
C SER A 429 49.36 27.28 -31.59
N ARG A 430 48.17 27.54 -31.02
CA ARG A 430 47.87 28.78 -30.28
C ARG A 430 46.65 28.67 -29.37
#